data_AF-A0A182S8B8-F1
#
_entry.id   AF-A0A182S8B8-F1
#
_cell.length_a   1.000
_cell.length_b   1.000
_cell.length_c   1.000
_cell.angle_alpha   90.00
_cell.angle_beta   90.00
_cell.angle_gamma   90.00
#
_symmetry.space_group_name_H-M   'P 1'
#
loop_
_entity.id
_entity.type
_entity.pdbx_description
1 polymer ?
#
loop_
_entity_poly.entity_id
_entity_poly.type
_entity_poly.pdbx_seq_one_letter_code
_entity_poly.pdbx_strand_id
1 'polypeptide(L)'
;LLRGCATHLLHLNVSHNNFGTKKGKEIPPSFKQFFTSSLSLKHLNIASCKLPLEALKHLLLGLACNESTAGLYLDLSGNSLGSQGAHVLESCIHGVRVLASLDISDNSMDYELAHVLTAIGKNPSIRSLYMSKCFTGMKLKHIGTVMDSLVNLIQKEDFQLQELVLAENRLKTDLHNFINALGSNQHLQMLDITGNLMGDIGARLLAKALQINNKLKTIALDRNNITLQGYADIVYALENNFSVRNMPFPLHDIAPCLKQHPERTDVLMRKMQELLFRNGNGFKRTHGQGFRLQHGFLLSSTHQVLDKLVAETQETMSSRQSSLDGSLSRLLEDAENCKQLLPKLQESVRCDPHPIEVRLGKMKTELHQSIKSYLEETMETMLRTGIEQCPKTLGSQVVLTELRKGCEERLTISEEFLQSCLVNSAGGEVMNRIR
;
A
#
# COMPACT_ATOMS: atom_id res chain seq x y z
N LEU A 1 -13.08 -32.81 -4.65
CA LEU A 1 -13.12 -31.38 -5.02
C LEU A 1 -14.08 -31.10 -6.19
N LEU A 2 -13.82 -31.61 -7.39
CA LEU A 2 -14.65 -31.36 -8.59
C LEU A 2 -16.16 -31.63 -8.40
N ARG A 3 -16.54 -32.76 -7.77
CA ARG A 3 -17.94 -33.19 -7.66
C ARG A 3 -18.79 -32.48 -6.60
N GLY A 4 -18.21 -31.62 -5.75
CA GLY A 4 -18.97 -31.05 -4.62
C GLY A 4 -18.53 -29.68 -4.12
N CYS A 5 -17.29 -29.25 -4.41
CA CYS A 5 -16.75 -28.01 -3.84
C CYS A 5 -16.55 -26.91 -4.89
N ALA A 6 -16.76 -27.17 -6.18
CA ALA A 6 -16.42 -26.24 -7.26
C ALA A 6 -17.22 -24.92 -7.23
N THR A 7 -18.41 -24.91 -6.60
CA THR A 7 -19.31 -23.75 -6.58
C THR A 7 -18.99 -22.75 -5.47
N HIS A 8 -18.68 -23.24 -4.25
CA HIS A 8 -18.58 -22.39 -3.05
C HIS A 8 -17.18 -22.32 -2.42
N LEU A 9 -16.21 -23.11 -2.90
CA LEU A 9 -14.88 -23.12 -2.30
C LEU A 9 -14.15 -21.81 -2.60
N LEU A 10 -13.98 -20.98 -1.57
CA LEU A 10 -13.28 -19.69 -1.64
C LEU A 10 -11.76 -19.85 -1.44
N HIS A 11 -11.38 -20.65 -0.45
CA HIS A 11 -9.99 -20.85 -0.03
C HIS A 11 -9.63 -22.33 -0.07
N LEU A 12 -8.65 -22.68 -0.88
CA LEU A 12 -8.06 -24.02 -0.94
C LEU A 12 -6.60 -23.92 -0.52
N ASN A 13 -6.29 -24.48 0.64
CA ASN A 13 -4.91 -24.64 1.09
C ASN A 13 -4.56 -26.13 1.07
N VAL A 14 -3.63 -26.50 0.20
CA VAL A 14 -3.06 -27.84 0.11
C VAL A 14 -1.55 -27.82 0.28
N SER A 15 -0.98 -26.77 0.88
CA SER A 15 0.46 -26.65 1.08
C SER A 15 1.04 -27.80 1.89
N HIS A 16 2.32 -28.08 1.67
CA HIS A 16 3.09 -29.17 2.30
C HIS A 16 2.51 -30.58 2.09
N ASN A 17 1.58 -30.74 1.14
CA ASN A 17 1.11 -32.06 0.73
C ASN A 17 1.92 -32.56 -0.45
N ASN A 18 2.51 -33.73 -0.33
CA ASN A 18 3.22 -34.33 -1.44
C ASN A 18 2.24 -34.67 -2.56
N PHE A 19 2.47 -34.13 -3.76
CA PHE A 19 1.67 -34.45 -4.93
C PHE A 19 1.86 -35.94 -5.25
N GLY A 20 0.86 -36.75 -4.89
CA GLY A 20 0.92 -38.20 -4.86
C GLY A 20 0.87 -38.88 -6.23
N THR A 21 1.72 -38.48 -7.18
CA THR A 21 1.93 -39.28 -8.39
C THR A 21 2.97 -40.35 -8.07
N LYS A 22 2.50 -41.59 -7.84
CA LYS A 22 3.38 -42.77 -8.02
C LYS A 22 4.02 -42.62 -9.41
N LYS A 23 5.35 -42.67 -9.49
CA LYS A 23 6.12 -42.47 -10.74
C LYS A 23 5.41 -43.13 -11.92
N GLY A 24 5.02 -42.33 -12.91
CA GLY A 24 4.44 -42.82 -14.17
C GLY A 24 2.91 -42.81 -14.31
N LYS A 25 2.14 -42.28 -13.34
CA LYS A 25 0.69 -42.07 -13.55
C LYS A 25 0.41 -40.67 -14.10
N GLU A 26 -0.31 -40.63 -15.23
CA GLU A 26 -0.88 -39.42 -15.80
C GLU A 26 -1.77 -38.69 -14.80
N ILE A 27 -1.79 -37.37 -14.92
CA ILE A 27 -2.60 -36.52 -14.06
C ILE A 27 -4.05 -36.65 -14.49
N PRO A 28 -4.98 -36.95 -13.55
CA PRO A 28 -6.37 -37.11 -13.90
C PRO A 28 -6.92 -35.86 -14.61
N PRO A 29 -7.67 -35.99 -15.71
CA PRO A 29 -8.32 -34.85 -16.39
C PRO A 29 -9.21 -34.03 -15.44
N SER A 30 -9.75 -34.69 -14.40
CA SER A 30 -10.53 -34.05 -13.34
C SER A 30 -9.76 -32.96 -12.58
N PHE A 31 -8.42 -33.00 -12.58
CA PHE A 31 -7.59 -31.96 -11.97
C PHE A 31 -7.70 -30.65 -12.75
N LYS A 32 -7.48 -30.67 -14.07
CA LYS A 32 -7.69 -29.49 -14.93
C LYS A 32 -9.13 -29.02 -14.86
N GLN A 33 -10.08 -29.95 -14.97
CA GLN A 33 -11.51 -29.64 -14.97
C GLN A 33 -11.95 -28.94 -13.68
N PHE A 34 -11.36 -29.28 -12.53
CA PHE A 34 -11.67 -28.60 -11.27
C PHE A 34 -11.37 -27.10 -11.32
N PHE A 35 -10.20 -26.72 -11.84
CA PHE A 35 -9.81 -25.32 -11.94
C PHE A 35 -10.58 -24.57 -13.03
N THR A 36 -11.00 -25.26 -14.09
CA THR A 36 -11.86 -24.65 -15.13
C THR A 36 -13.29 -24.41 -14.63
N SER A 37 -13.86 -25.34 -13.86
CA SER A 37 -15.25 -25.27 -13.39
C SER A 37 -15.43 -24.59 -12.02
N SER A 38 -14.34 -24.13 -11.40
CA SER A 38 -14.40 -23.42 -10.13
C SER A 38 -15.00 -22.02 -10.31
N LEU A 39 -16.03 -21.69 -9.55
CA LEU A 39 -16.75 -20.40 -9.68
C LEU A 39 -16.33 -19.36 -8.64
N SER A 40 -15.93 -19.80 -7.44
CA SER A 40 -15.73 -18.90 -6.29
C SER A 40 -14.30 -18.87 -5.76
N LEU A 41 -13.38 -19.66 -6.31
CA LEU A 41 -12.02 -19.76 -5.76
C LEU A 41 -11.28 -18.42 -5.83
N LYS A 42 -10.85 -17.92 -4.67
CA LYS A 42 -10.09 -16.67 -4.51
C LYS A 42 -8.69 -16.89 -3.97
N HIS A 43 -8.44 -17.99 -3.29
CA HIS A 43 -7.12 -18.29 -2.73
C HIS A 43 -6.77 -19.76 -2.95
N LEU A 44 -5.65 -19.99 -3.61
CA LEU A 44 -5.12 -21.31 -3.91
C LEU A 44 -3.68 -21.40 -3.44
N ASN A 45 -3.44 -22.15 -2.36
CA ASN A 45 -2.11 -22.41 -1.86
C ASN A 45 -1.69 -23.84 -2.17
N ILE A 46 -0.67 -23.99 -3.01
CA ILE A 46 -0.03 -25.25 -3.40
C ILE A 46 1.48 -25.18 -3.09
N ALA A 47 1.85 -24.48 -2.03
CA ALA A 47 3.25 -24.34 -1.64
C ALA A 47 3.86 -25.66 -1.15
N SER A 48 5.14 -25.91 -1.45
CA SER A 48 5.90 -27.06 -0.96
C SER A 48 5.26 -28.43 -1.27
N CYS A 49 4.58 -28.54 -2.40
CA CYS A 49 3.86 -29.76 -2.79
C CYS A 49 4.66 -30.71 -3.70
N LYS A 50 5.88 -30.32 -4.10
CA LYS A 50 6.69 -31.01 -5.13
C LYS A 50 5.89 -31.22 -6.42
N LEU A 51 5.26 -30.14 -6.87
CA LEU A 51 4.33 -30.16 -8.00
C LEU A 51 5.03 -30.67 -9.29
N PRO A 52 4.56 -31.77 -9.91
CA PRO A 52 5.07 -32.20 -11.21
C PRO A 52 4.83 -31.14 -12.28
N LEU A 53 5.73 -31.03 -13.25
CA LEU A 53 5.63 -30.04 -14.34
C LEU A 53 4.32 -30.17 -15.14
N GLU A 54 3.88 -31.40 -15.36
CA GLU A 54 2.61 -31.67 -16.04
C GLU A 54 1.42 -31.16 -15.21
N ALA A 55 1.52 -31.20 -13.87
CA ALA A 55 0.47 -30.71 -12.98
C ALA A 55 0.40 -29.19 -13.01
N LEU A 56 1.56 -28.53 -12.98
CA LEU A 56 1.66 -27.08 -13.15
C LEU A 56 1.04 -26.64 -14.47
N LYS A 57 1.36 -27.32 -15.58
CA LYS A 57 0.78 -27.03 -16.89
C LYS A 57 -0.75 -27.18 -16.89
N HIS A 58 -1.27 -28.30 -16.37
CA HIS A 58 -2.72 -28.52 -16.30
C HIS A 58 -3.44 -27.55 -15.36
N LEU A 59 -2.80 -27.14 -14.27
CA LEU A 59 -3.29 -26.11 -13.35
C LEU A 59 -3.43 -24.78 -14.08
N LEU A 60 -2.35 -24.29 -14.70
CA LEU A 60 -2.34 -23.00 -15.39
C LEU A 60 -3.31 -22.99 -16.58
N LEU A 61 -3.36 -24.07 -17.37
CA LEU A 61 -4.33 -24.20 -18.45
C LEU A 61 -5.77 -24.26 -17.94
N GLY A 62 -6.00 -24.93 -16.80
CA GLY A 62 -7.31 -24.98 -16.17
C GLY A 62 -7.80 -23.60 -15.74
N LEU A 63 -6.91 -22.80 -15.13
CA LEU A 63 -7.15 -21.41 -14.73
C LEU A 63 -7.26 -20.46 -15.92
N ALA A 64 -6.52 -20.68 -17.01
CA ALA A 64 -6.61 -19.88 -18.24
C ALA A 64 -7.96 -20.04 -18.93
N CYS A 65 -8.56 -21.24 -18.86
CA CYS A 65 -9.90 -21.50 -19.38
C CYS A 65 -11.02 -21.07 -18.41
N ASN A 66 -10.69 -20.56 -17.23
CA ASN A 66 -11.69 -20.12 -16.26
C ASN A 66 -12.06 -18.66 -16.54
N GLU A 67 -13.33 -18.40 -16.83
CA GLU A 67 -13.87 -17.05 -17.04
C GLU A 67 -14.74 -16.58 -15.88
N SER A 68 -15.04 -17.46 -14.93
CA SER A 68 -15.99 -17.21 -13.85
C SER A 68 -15.33 -16.63 -12.60
N THR A 69 -14.05 -16.95 -12.36
CA THR A 69 -13.28 -16.45 -11.21
C THR A 69 -12.45 -15.23 -11.60
N ALA A 70 -12.27 -14.32 -10.64
CA ALA A 70 -11.40 -13.16 -10.79
C ALA A 70 -10.75 -12.84 -9.45
N GLY A 71 -9.54 -12.30 -9.49
CA GLY A 71 -8.83 -11.91 -8.26
C GLY A 71 -8.23 -13.09 -7.49
N LEU A 72 -7.88 -14.18 -8.16
CA LEU A 72 -7.29 -15.34 -7.53
C LEU A 72 -5.86 -15.03 -7.06
N TYR A 73 -5.57 -15.36 -5.81
CA TYR A 73 -4.22 -15.51 -5.27
C TYR A 73 -3.75 -16.95 -5.47
N LEU A 74 -2.62 -17.12 -6.17
CA LEU A 74 -1.99 -18.42 -6.42
C LEU A 74 -0.60 -18.46 -5.79
N ASP A 75 -0.41 -19.39 -4.86
CA ASP A 75 0.87 -19.66 -4.22
C ASP A 75 1.48 -20.96 -4.75
N LEU A 76 2.59 -20.82 -5.48
CA LEU A 76 3.41 -21.89 -6.04
C LEU A 76 4.76 -22.00 -5.33
N SER A 77 4.93 -21.40 -4.15
CA SER A 77 6.23 -21.31 -3.50
C SER A 77 6.81 -22.67 -3.09
N GLY A 78 8.13 -22.82 -3.11
CA GLY A 78 8.80 -24.03 -2.60
C GLY A 78 8.50 -25.32 -3.38
N ASN A 79 8.06 -25.24 -4.65
CA ASN A 79 7.76 -26.41 -5.47
C ASN A 79 8.98 -26.95 -6.25
N SER A 80 10.15 -26.33 -6.11
CA SER A 80 11.38 -26.74 -6.81
C SER A 80 11.18 -26.91 -8.32
N LEU A 81 10.45 -25.97 -8.94
CA LEU A 81 10.05 -26.03 -10.35
C LEU A 81 11.24 -26.08 -11.32
N GLY A 82 12.36 -25.44 -10.97
CA GLY A 82 13.56 -25.39 -11.81
C GLY A 82 13.35 -24.65 -13.12
N SER A 83 14.31 -24.78 -14.04
CA SER A 83 14.26 -24.15 -15.37
C SER A 83 13.11 -24.67 -16.24
N GLN A 84 12.81 -25.97 -16.18
CA GLN A 84 11.70 -26.55 -16.95
C GLN A 84 10.34 -26.02 -16.50
N GLY A 85 10.13 -25.82 -15.19
CA GLY A 85 8.91 -25.20 -14.70
C GLY A 85 8.82 -23.71 -15.02
N ALA A 86 9.95 -23.02 -15.14
CA ALA A 86 10.01 -21.63 -15.63
C ALA A 86 9.47 -21.53 -17.06
N HIS A 87 9.86 -22.43 -17.98
CA HIS A 87 9.30 -22.46 -19.33
C HIS A 87 7.79 -22.74 -19.36
N VAL A 88 7.29 -23.59 -18.47
CA VAL A 88 5.84 -23.83 -18.34
C VAL A 88 5.13 -22.55 -17.91
N LEU A 89 5.68 -21.81 -16.94
CA LEU A 89 5.12 -20.52 -16.52
C LEU A 89 5.18 -19.49 -17.64
N GLU A 90 6.32 -19.34 -18.30
CA GLU A 90 6.53 -18.45 -19.43
C GLU A 90 5.45 -18.66 -20.53
N SER A 91 5.20 -19.92 -20.90
CA SER A 91 4.27 -20.29 -21.96
C SER A 91 2.78 -20.17 -21.61
N CYS A 92 2.42 -20.15 -20.33
CA CYS A 92 1.02 -20.24 -19.91
C CYS A 92 0.54 -18.99 -19.17
N ILE A 93 1.40 -18.28 -18.44
CA ILE A 93 0.99 -17.25 -17.47
C ILE A 93 0.31 -16.05 -18.12
N HIS A 94 0.69 -15.69 -19.34
CA HIS A 94 0.09 -14.57 -20.08
C HIS A 94 -1.39 -14.82 -20.40
N GLY A 95 -1.83 -16.09 -20.48
CA GLY A 95 -3.23 -16.46 -20.74
C GLY A 95 -4.11 -16.50 -19.51
N VAL A 96 -3.54 -16.50 -18.30
CA VAL A 96 -4.29 -16.69 -17.05
C VAL A 96 -4.83 -15.35 -16.54
N ARG A 97 -6.03 -14.95 -17.00
CA ARG A 97 -6.65 -13.65 -16.65
C ARG A 97 -7.30 -13.62 -15.26
N VAL A 98 -7.48 -14.78 -14.64
CA VAL A 98 -8.13 -14.89 -13.32
C VAL A 98 -7.22 -14.48 -12.17
N LEU A 99 -5.89 -14.47 -12.39
CA LEU A 99 -4.89 -14.21 -11.34
C LEU A 99 -4.73 -12.72 -11.10
N ALA A 100 -4.90 -12.29 -9.85
CA ALA A 100 -4.48 -10.96 -9.39
C ALA A 100 -3.15 -11.01 -8.65
N SER A 101 -2.87 -12.12 -7.96
CA SER A 101 -1.69 -12.24 -7.12
C SER A 101 -1.00 -13.57 -7.38
N LEU A 102 0.31 -13.52 -7.63
CA LEU A 102 1.11 -14.70 -7.95
C LEU A 102 2.34 -14.77 -7.06
N ASP A 103 2.50 -15.90 -6.37
CA ASP A 103 3.71 -16.21 -5.62
C ASP A 103 4.53 -17.31 -6.31
N ILE A 104 5.73 -16.93 -6.75
CA ILE A 104 6.72 -17.82 -7.37
C ILE A 104 7.97 -18.01 -6.51
N SER A 105 7.89 -17.69 -5.22
CA SER A 105 8.99 -17.75 -4.27
C SER A 105 9.64 -19.14 -4.20
N ASP A 106 10.95 -19.20 -3.94
CA ASP A 106 11.68 -20.44 -3.66
C ASP A 106 11.48 -21.59 -4.69
N ASN A 107 11.58 -21.26 -5.98
CA ASN A 107 11.37 -22.22 -7.08
C ASN A 107 12.64 -22.49 -7.93
N SER A 108 13.78 -21.89 -7.58
CA SER A 108 15.09 -22.10 -8.21
C SER A 108 15.07 -22.07 -9.75
N MET A 109 14.44 -21.04 -10.33
CA MET A 109 14.29 -20.90 -11.80
C MET A 109 15.55 -20.41 -12.53
N ASP A 110 16.58 -20.01 -11.78
CA ASP A 110 17.84 -19.48 -12.31
C ASP A 110 17.64 -18.36 -13.35
N TYR A 111 18.36 -18.42 -14.48
CA TYR A 111 18.33 -17.42 -15.54
C TYR A 111 16.96 -17.30 -16.24
N GLU A 112 16.20 -18.40 -16.31
CA GLU A 112 14.90 -18.44 -16.99
C GLU A 112 13.83 -17.57 -16.30
N LEU A 113 14.09 -17.14 -15.06
CA LEU A 113 13.23 -16.19 -14.36
C LEU A 113 13.05 -14.87 -15.13
N ALA A 114 14.05 -14.45 -15.92
CA ALA A 114 13.95 -13.29 -16.80
C ALA A 114 12.81 -13.43 -17.84
N HIS A 115 12.68 -14.62 -18.43
CA HIS A 115 11.63 -14.91 -19.40
C HIS A 115 10.25 -14.98 -18.73
N VAL A 116 10.18 -15.56 -17.53
CA VAL A 116 8.95 -15.58 -16.71
C VAL A 116 8.49 -14.16 -16.38
N LEU A 117 9.39 -13.26 -15.96
CA LEU A 117 9.07 -11.85 -15.69
C LEU A 117 8.54 -11.15 -16.94
N THR A 118 9.15 -11.42 -18.10
CA THR A 118 8.69 -10.87 -19.39
C THR A 118 7.29 -11.37 -19.74
N ALA A 119 6.98 -12.64 -19.46
CA ALA A 119 5.65 -13.21 -19.67
C ALA A 119 4.61 -12.65 -18.68
N ILE A 120 4.98 -12.45 -17.41
CA ILE A 120 4.12 -11.77 -16.41
C ILE A 120 3.80 -10.36 -16.86
N GLY A 121 4.75 -9.62 -17.42
CA GLY A 121 4.52 -8.28 -17.96
C GLY A 121 3.59 -8.22 -19.17
N LYS A 122 3.20 -9.36 -19.76
CA LYS A 122 2.15 -9.44 -20.81
C LYS A 122 0.79 -9.79 -20.22
N ASN A 123 0.71 -10.21 -18.96
CA ASN A 123 -0.52 -10.56 -18.31
C ASN A 123 -1.29 -9.29 -17.88
N PRO A 124 -2.59 -9.15 -18.23
CA PRO A 124 -3.35 -7.94 -17.94
C PRO A 124 -3.92 -7.88 -16.51
N SER A 125 -3.95 -8.99 -15.77
CA SER A 125 -4.68 -9.13 -14.49
C SER A 125 -3.80 -9.11 -13.26
N ILE A 126 -2.54 -9.55 -13.34
CA ILE A 126 -1.62 -9.60 -12.19
C ILE A 126 -1.34 -8.18 -11.68
N ARG A 127 -1.46 -8.00 -10.36
CA ARG A 127 -1.22 -6.76 -9.62
C ARG A 127 -0.29 -6.96 -8.43
N SER A 128 -0.22 -8.16 -7.86
CA SER A 128 0.73 -8.52 -6.80
C SER A 128 1.67 -9.64 -7.26
N LEU A 129 2.97 -9.46 -7.06
CA LEU A 129 3.99 -10.45 -7.40
C LEU A 129 4.88 -10.71 -6.18
N TYR A 130 5.00 -11.98 -5.80
CA TYR A 130 5.87 -12.42 -4.72
C TYR A 130 7.01 -13.25 -5.30
N MET A 131 8.24 -12.82 -4.99
CA MET A 131 9.49 -13.39 -5.48
C MET A 131 10.50 -13.52 -4.35
N SER A 132 10.10 -14.15 -3.26
CA SER A 132 10.98 -14.37 -2.12
C SER A 132 11.93 -15.54 -2.40
N LYS A 133 13.20 -15.41 -2.01
CA LYS A 133 14.24 -16.45 -2.20
C LYS A 133 14.45 -16.94 -3.64
N CYS A 134 13.92 -16.28 -4.67
CA CYS A 134 14.09 -16.67 -6.08
C CYS A 134 15.55 -16.61 -6.56
N PHE A 135 16.38 -15.77 -5.92
CA PHE A 135 17.79 -15.57 -6.30
C PHE A 135 18.77 -16.43 -5.49
N THR A 136 18.28 -17.19 -4.51
CA THR A 136 19.12 -18.03 -3.66
C THR A 136 19.68 -19.20 -4.46
N GLY A 137 21.00 -19.24 -4.64
CA GLY A 137 21.69 -20.30 -5.40
C GLY A 137 21.97 -19.96 -6.88
N MET A 138 21.52 -18.79 -7.35
CA MET A 138 21.81 -18.32 -8.71
C MET A 138 23.27 -17.91 -8.89
N LYS A 139 23.82 -18.15 -10.09
CA LYS A 139 25.15 -17.64 -10.45
C LYS A 139 25.09 -16.11 -10.59
N LEU A 140 26.08 -15.41 -10.01
CA LEU A 140 26.18 -13.94 -10.00
C LEU A 140 25.97 -13.29 -11.38
N LYS A 141 26.46 -13.91 -12.45
CA LYS A 141 26.31 -13.41 -13.83
C LYS A 141 24.86 -13.31 -14.34
N HIS A 142 23.93 -14.05 -13.75
CA HIS A 142 22.52 -14.07 -14.17
C HIS A 142 21.64 -13.15 -13.32
N ILE A 143 22.11 -12.74 -12.15
CA ILE A 143 21.35 -11.86 -11.25
C ILE A 143 21.09 -10.53 -11.94
N GLY A 144 22.12 -9.91 -12.52
CA GLY A 144 21.99 -8.65 -13.25
C GLY A 144 20.92 -8.71 -14.35
N THR A 145 20.94 -9.75 -15.20
CA THR A 145 19.95 -9.89 -16.28
C THR A 145 18.52 -10.03 -15.76
N VAL A 146 18.30 -10.77 -14.67
CA VAL A 146 16.96 -10.92 -14.09
C VAL A 146 16.50 -9.62 -13.42
N MET A 147 17.42 -8.91 -12.76
CA MET A 147 17.13 -7.60 -12.17
C MET A 147 16.79 -6.56 -13.25
N ASP A 148 17.47 -6.58 -14.40
CA ASP A 148 17.14 -5.72 -15.54
C ASP A 148 15.76 -6.07 -16.11
N SER A 149 15.41 -7.36 -16.21
CA SER A 149 14.04 -7.77 -16.57
C SER A 149 13.00 -7.30 -15.56
N LEU A 150 13.33 -7.31 -14.27
CA LEU A 150 12.44 -6.81 -13.21
C LEU A 150 12.27 -5.29 -13.28
N VAL A 151 13.35 -4.55 -13.57
CA VAL A 151 13.29 -3.09 -13.82
C VAL A 151 12.39 -2.80 -15.02
N ASN A 152 12.56 -3.53 -16.12
CA ASN A 152 11.72 -3.40 -17.30
C ASN A 152 10.25 -3.72 -17.00
N LEU A 153 9.98 -4.71 -16.13
CA LEU A 153 8.62 -5.06 -15.70
C LEU A 153 7.95 -3.92 -14.95
N ILE A 154 8.63 -3.28 -14.00
CA ILE A 154 8.05 -2.18 -13.21
C ILE A 154 7.94 -0.86 -13.99
N GLN A 155 8.76 -0.65 -15.01
CA GLN A 155 8.73 0.57 -15.83
C GLN A 155 7.71 0.51 -16.98
N LYS A 156 7.12 -0.65 -17.24
CA LYS A 156 6.17 -0.83 -18.32
C LYS A 156 4.85 -0.10 -18.03
N GLU A 157 4.39 0.73 -18.96
CA GLU A 157 3.17 1.54 -18.79
C GLU A 157 1.89 0.69 -18.80
N ASP A 158 1.85 -0.35 -19.64
CA ASP A 158 0.69 -1.25 -19.76
C ASP A 158 0.53 -2.22 -18.58
N PHE A 159 1.53 -2.33 -17.70
CA PHE A 159 1.54 -3.28 -16.60
C PHE A 159 1.57 -2.56 -15.25
N GLN A 160 0.43 -2.59 -14.56
CA GLN A 160 0.22 -1.83 -13.33
C GLN A 160 0.48 -2.70 -12.09
N LEU A 161 1.74 -3.07 -11.85
CA LEU A 161 2.10 -3.78 -10.63
C LEU A 161 1.92 -2.87 -9.41
N GLN A 162 1.08 -3.31 -8.46
CA GLN A 162 0.75 -2.56 -7.25
C GLN A 162 1.52 -3.06 -6.03
N GLU A 163 1.84 -4.35 -5.99
CA GLU A 163 2.55 -4.99 -4.88
C GLU A 163 3.68 -5.86 -5.40
N LEU A 164 4.88 -5.68 -4.85
CA LEU A 164 6.04 -6.49 -5.17
C LEU A 164 6.76 -6.88 -3.88
N VAL A 165 6.99 -8.18 -3.72
CA VAL A 165 7.73 -8.73 -2.58
C VAL A 165 9.01 -9.40 -3.09
N LEU A 166 10.15 -8.83 -2.71
CA LEU A 166 11.50 -9.30 -3.01
C LEU A 166 12.22 -9.72 -1.72
N ALA A 167 11.55 -10.45 -0.83
CA ALA A 167 12.11 -10.78 0.47
C ALA A 167 13.19 -11.89 0.41
N GLU A 168 14.20 -11.79 1.28
CA GLU A 168 15.23 -12.81 1.50
C GLU A 168 16.05 -13.23 0.25
N ASN A 169 16.23 -12.34 -0.72
CA ASN A 169 16.97 -12.65 -1.96
C ASN A 169 18.48 -12.41 -1.91
N ARG A 170 19.00 -11.76 -0.85
CA ARG A 170 20.44 -11.48 -0.65
C ARG A 170 21.12 -10.76 -1.84
N LEU A 171 20.38 -9.87 -2.51
CA LEU A 171 20.80 -9.18 -3.73
C LEU A 171 21.96 -8.18 -3.53
N LYS A 172 22.17 -7.68 -2.31
CA LYS A 172 23.22 -6.70 -1.98
C LYS A 172 23.18 -5.50 -2.95
N THR A 173 24.24 -5.31 -3.72
CA THR A 173 24.41 -4.21 -4.67
C THR A 173 23.56 -4.33 -5.92
N ASP A 174 23.12 -5.54 -6.29
CA ASP A 174 22.32 -5.76 -7.50
C ASP A 174 20.90 -5.16 -7.36
N LEU A 175 20.45 -4.90 -6.13
CA LEU A 175 19.19 -4.22 -5.85
C LEU A 175 19.23 -2.71 -6.15
N HIS A 176 20.41 -2.10 -6.26
CA HIS A 176 20.56 -0.65 -6.43
C HIS A 176 19.89 -0.13 -7.70
N ASN A 177 20.03 -0.84 -8.82
CA ASN A 177 19.42 -0.46 -10.09
C ASN A 177 17.89 -0.46 -10.00
N PHE A 178 17.34 -1.48 -9.34
CA PHE A 178 15.91 -1.57 -9.06
C PHE A 178 15.42 -0.41 -8.18
N ILE A 179 16.14 -0.09 -7.12
CA ILE A 179 15.78 1.04 -6.24
C ILE A 179 15.78 2.37 -6.99
N ASN A 180 16.75 2.61 -7.87
CA ASN A 180 16.77 3.82 -8.70
C ASN A 180 15.56 3.88 -9.64
N ALA A 181 15.16 2.75 -10.22
CA ALA A 181 13.98 2.67 -11.08
C ALA A 181 12.65 2.91 -10.33
N LEU A 182 12.61 2.69 -9.00
CA LEU A 182 11.43 3.04 -8.19
C LEU A 182 11.15 4.55 -8.20
N GLY A 183 12.15 5.41 -8.40
CA GLY A 183 11.95 6.86 -8.43
C GLY A 183 10.98 7.30 -9.54
N SER A 184 11.03 6.66 -10.71
CA SER A 184 10.15 6.98 -11.85
C SER A 184 8.88 6.13 -11.89
N ASN A 185 8.78 5.06 -11.10
CA ASN A 185 7.63 4.17 -11.12
C ASN A 185 6.35 4.87 -10.60
N GLN A 186 5.23 4.70 -11.33
CA GLN A 186 3.96 5.38 -11.06
C GLN A 186 2.85 4.44 -10.53
N HIS A 187 3.12 3.15 -10.37
CA HIS A 187 2.09 2.13 -10.12
C HIS A 187 2.24 1.40 -8.78
N LEU A 188 3.48 1.19 -8.34
CA LEU A 188 3.78 0.38 -7.16
C LEU A 188 3.36 1.12 -5.89
N GLN A 189 2.55 0.44 -5.07
CA GLN A 189 2.02 0.96 -3.81
C GLN A 189 2.63 0.25 -2.60
N MET A 190 2.94 -1.03 -2.75
CA MET A 190 3.55 -1.85 -1.69
C MET A 190 4.84 -2.49 -2.22
N LEU A 191 5.93 -2.29 -1.48
CA LEU A 191 7.22 -2.91 -1.77
C LEU A 191 7.77 -3.57 -0.51
N ASP A 192 8.12 -4.84 -0.60
CA ASP A 192 8.90 -5.52 0.43
C ASP A 192 10.29 -5.88 -0.12
N ILE A 193 11.32 -5.29 0.48
CA ILE A 193 12.73 -5.56 0.18
C ILE A 193 13.47 -6.12 1.40
N THR A 194 12.75 -6.73 2.33
CA THR A 194 13.30 -7.31 3.57
C THR A 194 14.37 -8.37 3.26
N GLY A 195 15.50 -8.39 3.98
CA GLY A 195 16.47 -9.48 3.85
C GLY A 195 17.35 -9.45 2.59
N ASN A 196 17.59 -8.28 1.99
CA ASN A 196 18.43 -8.16 0.79
C ASN A 196 19.87 -7.72 1.03
N LEU A 197 20.25 -7.37 2.27
CA LEU A 197 21.62 -6.97 2.64
C LEU A 197 22.16 -5.78 1.81
N MET A 198 21.31 -4.81 1.46
CA MET A 198 21.70 -3.67 0.63
C MET A 198 22.60 -2.65 1.33
N GLY A 199 22.61 -2.64 2.67
CA GLY A 199 23.39 -1.70 3.48
C GLY A 199 23.01 -0.23 3.32
N ASP A 200 23.84 0.66 3.88
CA ASP A 200 23.58 2.11 3.91
C ASP A 200 23.58 2.76 2.52
N ILE A 201 24.31 2.20 1.56
CA ILE A 201 24.31 2.69 0.18
C ILE A 201 22.94 2.48 -0.44
N GLY A 202 22.37 1.27 -0.30
CA GLY A 202 21.00 0.98 -0.73
C GLY A 202 19.98 1.87 -0.03
N ALA A 203 20.14 2.13 1.27
CA ALA A 203 19.25 3.01 2.03
C ALA A 203 19.26 4.46 1.51
N ARG A 204 20.45 4.98 1.16
CA ARG A 204 20.61 6.31 0.56
C ARG A 204 20.00 6.40 -0.83
N LEU A 205 20.13 5.35 -1.64
CA LEU A 205 19.47 5.29 -2.95
C LEU A 205 17.95 5.24 -2.79
N LEU A 206 17.45 4.47 -1.82
CA LEU A 206 16.02 4.41 -1.50
C LEU A 206 15.53 5.78 -1.05
N ALA A 207 16.26 6.47 -0.19
CA ALA A 207 15.94 7.83 0.23
C ALA A 207 15.80 8.79 -0.97
N LYS A 208 16.74 8.76 -1.91
CA LYS A 208 16.65 9.55 -3.16
C LYS A 208 15.44 9.16 -4.01
N ALA A 209 15.16 7.86 -4.14
CA ALA A 209 14.00 7.39 -4.88
C ALA A 209 12.69 7.85 -4.24
N LEU A 210 12.59 7.84 -2.90
CA LEU A 210 11.41 8.29 -2.16
C LEU A 210 11.17 9.81 -2.25
N GLN A 211 12.21 10.61 -2.46
CA GLN A 211 12.02 12.05 -2.70
C GLN A 211 11.27 12.33 -4.00
N ILE A 212 11.35 11.42 -4.98
CA ILE A 212 10.73 11.57 -6.30
C ILE A 212 9.42 10.78 -6.38
N ASN A 213 9.41 9.55 -5.86
CA ASN A 213 8.24 8.67 -5.91
C ASN A 213 7.11 9.18 -5.00
N ASN A 214 5.90 9.31 -5.55
CA ASN A 214 4.73 9.78 -4.82
C ASN A 214 3.57 8.75 -4.77
N LYS A 215 3.86 7.48 -5.09
CA LYS A 215 2.86 6.40 -5.23
C LYS A 215 3.04 5.29 -4.20
N LEU A 216 4.27 5.02 -3.79
CA LEU A 216 4.57 4.06 -2.74
C LEU A 216 3.91 4.49 -1.43
N LYS A 217 3.11 3.57 -0.87
CA LYS A 217 2.37 3.73 0.39
C LYS A 217 2.97 2.87 1.50
N THR A 218 3.43 1.66 1.16
CA THR A 218 3.97 0.70 2.12
C THR A 218 5.34 0.22 1.68
N ILE A 219 6.31 0.26 2.58
CA ILE A 219 7.66 -0.25 2.32
C ILE A 219 8.10 -1.11 3.51
N ALA A 220 8.55 -2.33 3.27
CA ALA A 220 9.20 -3.17 4.28
C ALA A 220 10.69 -3.33 3.93
N LEU A 221 11.57 -3.06 4.91
CA LEU A 221 13.02 -2.95 4.67
C LEU A 221 13.89 -3.51 5.81
N ASP A 222 13.34 -4.36 6.66
CA ASP A 222 14.09 -4.98 7.76
C ASP A 222 15.15 -5.99 7.23
N ARG A 223 16.10 -6.40 8.07
CA ARG A 223 17.18 -7.34 7.72
C ARG A 223 18.01 -6.92 6.49
N ASN A 224 18.20 -5.63 6.28
CA ASN A 224 19.00 -5.10 5.17
C ASN A 224 20.41 -4.67 5.57
N ASN A 225 20.78 -4.87 6.85
CA ASN A 225 22.07 -4.46 7.40
C ASN A 225 22.28 -2.95 7.27
N ILE A 226 21.19 -2.19 7.44
CA ILE A 226 21.17 -0.72 7.41
C ILE A 226 21.51 -0.21 8.80
N THR A 227 22.45 0.72 8.89
CA THR A 227 22.84 1.36 10.14
C THR A 227 21.97 2.58 10.43
N LEU A 228 22.16 3.19 11.61
CA LEU A 228 21.53 4.48 11.95
C LEU A 228 21.73 5.57 10.89
N GLN A 229 22.86 5.57 10.17
CA GLN A 229 23.11 6.55 9.13
C GLN A 229 22.21 6.34 7.92
N GLY A 230 22.03 5.09 7.47
CA GLY A 230 21.11 4.79 6.37
C GLY A 230 19.65 5.10 6.72
N TYR A 231 19.22 4.83 7.96
CA TYR A 231 17.90 5.26 8.43
C TYR A 231 17.75 6.78 8.53
N ALA A 232 18.82 7.51 8.87
CA ALA A 232 18.80 8.97 8.86
C ALA A 232 18.57 9.52 7.45
N ASP A 233 19.19 8.93 6.43
CA ASP A 233 18.96 9.29 5.03
C ASP A 233 17.49 9.04 4.63
N ILE A 234 16.89 7.91 5.04
CA ILE A 234 15.48 7.58 4.80
C ILE A 234 14.55 8.59 5.50
N VAL A 235 14.80 8.92 6.77
CA VAL A 235 14.02 9.90 7.53
C VAL A 235 14.07 11.27 6.86
N TYR A 236 15.24 11.70 6.40
CA TYR A 236 15.40 12.95 5.64
C TYR A 236 14.57 12.96 4.36
N ALA A 237 14.49 11.84 3.64
CA ALA A 237 13.61 11.74 2.47
C ALA A 237 12.11 11.77 2.84
N LEU A 238 11.73 11.13 3.94
CA LEU A 238 10.35 11.12 4.44
C LEU A 238 9.85 12.50 4.89
N GLU A 239 10.74 13.44 5.22
CA GLU A 239 10.33 14.82 5.53
C GLU A 239 9.57 15.46 4.35
N ASN A 240 10.03 15.20 3.12
CA ASN A 240 9.46 15.72 1.87
C ASN A 240 8.56 14.71 1.14
N ASN A 241 8.58 13.44 1.52
CA ASN A 241 7.66 12.44 0.98
C ASN A 241 6.36 12.37 1.80
N PHE A 242 5.23 12.53 1.12
CA PHE A 242 3.89 12.48 1.73
C PHE A 242 3.06 11.25 1.28
N SER A 243 3.65 10.34 0.51
CA SER A 243 2.96 9.17 -0.03
C SER A 243 3.08 7.94 0.85
N VAL A 244 4.26 7.72 1.45
CA VAL A 244 4.54 6.54 2.28
C VAL A 244 3.82 6.70 3.62
N ARG A 245 2.92 5.77 3.92
CA ARG A 245 2.07 5.76 5.12
C ARG A 245 2.49 4.69 6.11
N ASN A 246 2.99 3.56 5.62
CA ASN A 246 3.31 2.42 6.44
C ASN A 246 4.74 1.94 6.16
N MET A 247 5.52 1.82 7.22
CA MET A 247 6.83 1.18 7.18
C MET A 247 6.94 0.33 8.46
N PRO A 248 6.90 -1.01 8.35
CA PRO A 248 7.03 -1.89 9.50
C PRO A 248 8.31 -1.60 10.26
N PHE A 249 8.24 -1.67 11.60
CA PHE A 249 9.39 -1.36 12.45
C PHE A 249 10.53 -2.37 12.20
N PRO A 250 11.73 -1.91 11.80
CA PRO A 250 12.82 -2.80 11.42
C PRO A 250 13.57 -3.31 12.66
N LEU A 251 13.03 -4.37 13.27
CA LEU A 251 13.54 -4.91 14.52
C LEU A 251 14.98 -5.43 14.41
N HIS A 252 15.31 -6.11 13.30
CA HIS A 252 16.60 -6.79 13.19
C HIS A 252 17.75 -5.81 12.92
N ASP A 253 17.52 -4.81 12.07
CA ASP A 253 18.53 -3.81 11.76
C ASP A 253 18.74 -2.83 12.94
N ILE A 254 17.68 -2.53 13.70
CA ILE A 254 17.73 -1.56 14.80
C ILE A 254 18.18 -2.17 16.13
N ALA A 255 17.93 -3.46 16.38
CA ALA A 255 18.40 -4.12 17.60
C ALA A 255 19.89 -3.90 17.94
N PRO A 256 20.85 -4.01 17.00
CA PRO A 256 22.26 -3.69 17.30
C PRO A 256 22.48 -2.19 17.53
N CYS A 257 21.80 -1.31 16.80
CA CYS A 257 21.92 0.14 16.96
C CYS A 257 21.39 0.63 18.31
N LEU A 258 20.28 0.05 18.80
CA LEU A 258 19.69 0.37 20.10
C LEU A 258 20.64 0.01 21.25
N LYS A 259 21.42 -1.07 21.12
CA LYS A 259 22.44 -1.45 22.11
C LYS A 259 23.63 -0.49 22.16
N GLN A 260 24.04 0.05 21.01
CA GLN A 260 25.20 0.96 20.92
C GLN A 260 24.84 2.41 21.27
N HIS A 261 23.71 2.90 20.75
CA HIS A 261 23.29 4.29 20.86
C HIS A 261 21.76 4.40 21.07
N PRO A 262 21.24 4.08 22.28
CA PRO A 262 19.80 3.98 22.52
C PRO A 262 19.07 5.29 22.29
N GLU A 263 19.58 6.42 22.80
CA GLU A 263 18.92 7.73 22.70
C GLU A 263 18.81 8.20 21.25
N ARG A 264 19.91 8.13 20.48
CA ARG A 264 19.92 8.56 19.07
C ARG A 264 19.01 7.69 18.21
N THR A 265 18.96 6.39 18.50
CA THR A 265 18.08 5.44 17.81
C THR A 265 16.62 5.74 18.09
N ASP A 266 16.25 5.97 19.34
CA ASP A 266 14.87 6.26 19.73
C ASP A 266 14.38 7.58 19.11
N VAL A 267 15.18 8.64 19.17
CA VAL A 267 14.83 9.93 18.53
C VAL A 267 14.61 9.77 17.03
N LEU A 268 15.48 9.03 16.35
CA LEU A 268 15.37 8.83 14.90
C LEU A 268 14.13 8.00 14.53
N MET A 269 13.89 6.89 15.24
CA MET A 269 12.74 6.02 14.99
C MET A 269 11.42 6.71 15.32
N ARG A 270 11.38 7.50 16.39
CA ARG A 270 10.22 8.31 16.74
C ARG A 270 9.90 9.32 15.65
N LYS A 271 10.91 10.06 15.18
CA LYS A 271 10.76 11.01 14.06
C LYS A 271 10.25 10.32 12.79
N MET A 272 10.76 9.13 12.50
CA MET A 272 10.30 8.31 11.38
C MET A 272 8.81 7.94 11.52
N GLN A 273 8.39 7.44 12.68
CA GLN A 273 7.00 7.10 12.98
C GLN A 273 6.09 8.33 12.92
N GLU A 274 6.53 9.48 13.43
CA GLU A 274 5.79 10.75 13.34
C GLU A 274 5.55 11.17 11.89
N LEU A 275 6.55 11.06 11.01
CA LEU A 275 6.42 11.37 9.58
C LEU A 275 5.46 10.41 8.87
N LEU A 276 5.51 9.12 9.19
CA LEU A 276 4.59 8.12 8.65
C LEU A 276 3.16 8.34 9.15
N PHE A 277 3.00 8.64 10.44
CA PHE A 277 1.71 8.97 11.06
C PHE A 277 1.12 10.27 10.47
N ARG A 278 1.96 11.29 10.21
CA ARG A 278 1.58 12.51 9.46
C ARG A 278 0.99 12.16 8.10
N ASN A 279 1.60 11.22 7.38
CA ASN A 279 1.15 10.79 6.06
C ASN A 279 -0.11 9.90 6.13
N GLY A 280 -0.28 9.15 7.23
CA GLY A 280 -1.44 8.29 7.50
C GLY A 280 -2.72 9.04 7.90
N ASN A 281 -2.60 10.15 8.64
CA ASN A 281 -3.73 10.95 9.13
C ASN A 281 -4.39 11.86 8.07
N GLY A 282 -4.40 11.41 6.81
CA GLY A 282 -5.15 12.04 5.73
C GLY A 282 -5.01 13.56 5.71
N PHE A 283 -3.80 14.09 5.55
CA PHE A 283 -3.56 15.52 5.32
C PHE A 283 -4.52 16.46 6.11
N LYS A 284 -4.12 16.88 7.31
CA LYS A 284 -4.10 18.33 7.51
C LYS A 284 -3.18 18.90 6.44
N ARG A 285 -3.70 19.12 5.23
CA ARG A 285 -3.13 20.09 4.31
C ARG A 285 -3.13 21.36 5.15
N THR A 286 -1.97 21.74 5.65
CA THR A 286 -1.73 23.12 6.08
C THR A 286 -2.40 23.99 5.03
N HIS A 287 -3.36 24.81 5.49
CA HIS A 287 -4.13 25.70 4.64
C HIS A 287 -3.18 26.31 3.59
N GLY A 288 -3.34 25.93 2.32
CA GLY A 288 -2.71 26.61 1.19
C GLY A 288 -1.44 26.04 0.55
N GLN A 289 -0.72 25.03 1.07
CA GLN A 289 0.59 24.64 0.46
C GLN A 289 0.56 23.42 -0.46
N GLY A 290 -0.11 22.32 -0.09
CA GLY A 290 -0.11 21.09 -0.93
C GLY A 290 -0.91 21.21 -2.24
N PHE A 291 -1.82 22.17 -2.33
CA PHE A 291 -2.55 22.44 -3.58
C PHE A 291 -1.77 23.33 -4.55
N ARG A 292 -0.79 24.14 -4.10
CA ARG A 292 -0.03 25.05 -5.00
C ARG A 292 0.86 24.31 -5.99
N LEU A 293 1.44 23.17 -5.63
CA LEU A 293 2.38 22.45 -6.51
C LEU A 293 1.67 21.63 -7.60
N GLN A 294 0.56 20.94 -7.29
CA GLN A 294 -0.25 20.26 -8.31
C GLN A 294 -1.05 21.25 -9.17
N HIS A 295 -1.59 22.33 -8.58
CA HIS A 295 -2.19 23.40 -9.38
C HIS A 295 -1.16 24.14 -10.21
N GLY A 296 0.09 24.34 -9.76
CA GLY A 296 1.11 25.01 -10.56
C GLY A 296 1.36 24.32 -11.89
N PHE A 297 1.40 22.98 -11.90
CA PHE A 297 1.61 22.20 -13.12
C PHE A 297 0.33 22.01 -13.96
N LEU A 298 -0.81 21.64 -13.35
CA LEU A 298 -2.07 21.42 -14.08
C LEU A 298 -2.76 22.72 -14.51
N LEU A 299 -2.68 23.79 -13.69
CA LEU A 299 -3.09 25.13 -14.12
C LEU A 299 -2.13 25.63 -15.17
N SER A 300 -0.81 25.46 -15.10
CA SER A 300 0.08 26.00 -16.15
C SER A 300 -0.27 25.47 -17.54
N SER A 301 -0.56 24.17 -17.69
CA SER A 301 -0.92 23.61 -18.99
C SER A 301 -2.31 24.04 -19.46
N THR A 302 -3.30 24.12 -18.57
CA THR A 302 -4.66 24.57 -18.93
C THR A 302 -4.77 26.09 -19.09
N HIS A 303 -4.03 26.88 -18.31
CA HIS A 303 -3.86 28.33 -18.50
C HIS A 303 -3.15 28.61 -19.81
N GLN A 304 -2.07 27.90 -20.15
CA GLN A 304 -1.39 28.13 -21.44
C GLN A 304 -2.30 27.83 -22.64
N VAL A 305 -3.09 26.75 -22.58
CA VAL A 305 -4.06 26.43 -23.64
C VAL A 305 -5.17 27.48 -23.68
N LEU A 306 -5.69 27.91 -22.53
CA LEU A 306 -6.75 28.91 -22.45
C LEU A 306 -6.25 30.30 -22.87
N ASP A 307 -5.03 30.70 -22.50
CA ASP A 307 -4.38 31.94 -22.93
C ASP A 307 -4.12 31.92 -24.44
N LYS A 308 -3.70 30.78 -24.99
CA LYS A 308 -3.55 30.60 -26.43
C LYS A 308 -4.89 30.71 -27.16
N LEU A 309 -5.93 30.05 -26.67
CA LEU A 309 -7.27 30.11 -27.25
C LEU A 309 -7.88 31.52 -27.15
N VAL A 310 -7.73 32.20 -26.01
CA VAL A 310 -8.18 33.59 -25.83
C VAL A 310 -7.41 34.53 -26.78
N ALA A 311 -6.09 34.36 -26.91
CA ALA A 311 -5.29 35.15 -27.85
C ALA A 311 -5.65 34.90 -29.32
N GLU A 312 -5.84 33.63 -29.74
CA GLU A 312 -6.31 33.28 -31.08
C GLU A 312 -7.71 33.85 -31.35
N THR A 313 -8.59 33.86 -30.35
CA THR A 313 -9.92 34.49 -30.46
C THR A 313 -9.82 36.01 -30.56
N GLN A 314 -8.91 36.65 -29.81
CA GLN A 314 -8.65 38.09 -29.89
C GLN A 314 -8.08 38.51 -31.25
N GLU A 315 -7.18 37.70 -31.81
CA GLU A 315 -6.49 37.95 -33.08
C GLU A 315 -7.43 37.75 -34.28
N THR A 316 -8.23 36.68 -34.26
CA THR A 316 -9.30 36.47 -35.24
C THR A 316 -10.36 37.57 -35.18
N MET A 317 -10.67 38.12 -34.00
CA MET A 317 -11.57 39.27 -33.87
C MET A 317 -10.96 40.58 -34.38
N SER A 318 -9.66 40.80 -34.14
CA SER A 318 -8.95 42.00 -34.64
C SER A 318 -8.85 42.02 -36.17
N SER A 319 -8.78 40.84 -36.80
CA SER A 319 -8.80 40.70 -38.27
C SER A 319 -10.17 40.97 -38.90
N ARG A 320 -11.26 40.84 -38.14
CA ARG A 320 -12.66 40.98 -38.59
C ARG A 320 -13.27 42.33 -38.22
N GLN A 321 -12.52 43.43 -38.33
CA GLN A 321 -13.03 44.78 -38.07
C GLN A 321 -14.25 45.13 -38.95
N SER A 322 -15.44 44.82 -38.45
CA SER A 322 -16.71 45.47 -38.77
C SER A 322 -17.75 45.07 -37.69
N SER A 323 -18.24 46.09 -36.98
CA SER A 323 -19.25 46.09 -35.90
C SER A 323 -18.91 45.32 -34.61
N LEU A 324 -18.41 46.04 -33.61
CA LEU A 324 -18.32 45.63 -32.21
C LEU A 324 -19.73 45.43 -31.64
N ASP A 325 -20.21 44.19 -31.65
CA ASP A 325 -21.47 43.83 -31.01
C ASP A 325 -21.22 43.59 -29.50
N GLY A 326 -21.95 44.29 -28.62
CA GLY A 326 -21.73 44.28 -27.16
C GLY A 326 -21.92 42.90 -26.49
N SER A 327 -22.42 41.92 -27.25
CA SER A 327 -22.51 40.52 -26.85
C SER A 327 -21.17 39.79 -26.93
N LEU A 328 -20.29 40.17 -27.86
CA LEU A 328 -18.98 39.53 -28.05
C LEU A 328 -17.95 40.00 -27.01
N SER A 329 -18.01 41.27 -26.58
CA SER A 329 -17.18 41.77 -25.48
C SER A 329 -17.51 41.10 -24.15
N ARG A 330 -18.80 40.80 -23.90
CA ARG A 330 -19.24 40.03 -22.72
C ARG A 330 -18.72 38.59 -22.74
N LEU A 331 -18.71 37.94 -23.90
CA LEU A 331 -18.17 36.59 -24.04
C LEU A 331 -16.65 36.53 -23.82
N LEU A 332 -15.91 37.56 -24.24
CA LEU A 332 -14.48 37.70 -23.89
C LEU A 332 -14.29 37.90 -22.40
N GLU A 333 -15.06 38.80 -21.79
CA GLU A 333 -15.01 39.06 -20.35
C GLU A 333 -15.36 37.78 -19.55
N ASP A 334 -16.33 37.00 -20.00
CA ASP A 334 -16.68 35.70 -19.42
C ASP A 334 -15.59 34.64 -19.62
N ALA A 335 -14.95 34.59 -20.81
CA ALA A 335 -13.82 33.70 -21.06
C ALA A 335 -12.61 34.04 -20.16
N GLU A 336 -12.39 35.33 -19.91
CA GLU A 336 -11.33 35.81 -19.02
C GLU A 336 -11.69 35.55 -17.54
N ASN A 337 -12.96 35.71 -17.17
CA ASN A 337 -13.49 35.34 -15.85
C ASN A 337 -13.49 33.83 -15.59
N CYS A 338 -13.61 32.99 -16.63
CA CYS A 338 -13.50 31.53 -16.52
C CYS A 338 -12.13 31.09 -15.97
N LYS A 339 -11.06 31.87 -16.18
CA LYS A 339 -9.73 31.65 -15.58
C LYS A 339 -9.80 31.65 -14.05
N GLN A 340 -10.71 32.41 -13.46
CA GLN A 340 -10.92 32.52 -12.00
C GLN A 340 -12.12 31.73 -11.48
N LEU A 341 -12.94 31.14 -12.36
CA LEU A 341 -14.16 30.43 -11.98
C LEU A 341 -13.87 29.16 -11.19
N LEU A 342 -12.90 28.35 -11.65
CA LEU A 342 -12.54 27.10 -10.96
C LEU A 342 -11.94 27.34 -9.56
N PRO A 343 -11.01 28.32 -9.36
CA PRO A 343 -10.59 28.73 -8.02
C PRO A 343 -11.76 29.18 -7.13
N LYS A 344 -12.66 30.03 -7.63
CA LYS A 344 -13.80 30.58 -6.87
C LYS A 344 -14.85 29.51 -6.52
N LEU A 345 -15.12 28.58 -7.44
CA LEU A 345 -16.00 27.43 -7.20
C LEU A 345 -15.40 26.43 -6.21
N GLN A 346 -14.07 26.31 -6.15
CA GLN A 346 -13.40 25.46 -5.17
C GLN A 346 -13.29 26.11 -3.79
N GLU A 347 -13.21 27.45 -3.72
CA GLU A 347 -13.37 28.20 -2.47
C GLU A 347 -14.79 28.11 -1.93
N SER A 348 -15.83 28.21 -2.77
CA SER A 348 -17.21 28.11 -2.31
C SER A 348 -17.56 26.74 -1.72
N VAL A 349 -17.00 25.65 -2.26
CA VAL A 349 -17.16 24.28 -1.72
C VAL A 349 -16.41 24.09 -0.38
N ARG A 350 -15.47 24.96 -0.01
CA ARG A 350 -14.69 24.86 1.23
C ARG A 350 -15.24 25.67 2.40
N CYS A 351 -16.21 26.55 2.18
CA CYS A 351 -16.75 27.39 3.24
C CYS A 351 -17.68 26.61 4.19
N ASP A 352 -18.28 25.51 3.73
CA ASP A 352 -19.15 24.68 4.58
C ASP A 352 -18.39 23.47 5.14
N PRO A 353 -18.42 23.24 6.47
CA PRO A 353 -17.82 22.06 7.07
C PRO A 353 -18.49 20.80 6.50
N HIS A 354 -17.68 19.83 6.10
CA HIS A 354 -18.19 18.66 5.39
C HIS A 354 -19.20 17.90 6.29
N PRO A 355 -20.36 17.44 5.76
CA PRO A 355 -21.39 16.79 6.57
C PRO A 355 -20.89 15.59 7.38
N ILE A 356 -19.86 14.91 6.87
CA ILE A 356 -19.19 13.79 7.55
C ILE A 356 -18.34 14.26 8.73
N GLU A 357 -17.61 15.38 8.63
CA GLU A 357 -16.86 15.94 9.76
C GLU A 357 -17.79 16.41 10.87
N VAL A 358 -18.93 17.03 10.53
CA VAL A 358 -19.96 17.41 11.50
C VAL A 358 -20.53 16.18 12.22
N ARG A 359 -20.78 15.09 11.48
CA ARG A 359 -21.35 13.86 12.05
C ARG A 359 -20.33 13.11 12.91
N LEU A 360 -19.07 13.05 12.49
CA LEU A 360 -17.98 12.50 13.29
C LEU A 360 -17.71 13.33 14.55
N GLY A 361 -17.84 14.66 14.46
CA GLY A 361 -17.78 15.56 15.61
C GLY A 361 -18.88 15.26 16.64
N LYS A 362 -20.13 15.06 16.19
CA LYS A 362 -21.24 14.64 17.08
C LYS A 362 -20.98 13.26 17.71
N MET A 363 -20.51 12.31 16.91
CA MET A 363 -20.21 10.96 17.38
C MET A 363 -19.05 10.96 18.40
N LYS A 364 -18.04 11.83 18.23
CA LYS A 364 -17.00 12.08 19.24
C LYS A 364 -17.60 12.55 20.56
N THR A 365 -18.49 13.54 20.54
CA THR A 365 -19.09 14.07 21.78
C THR A 365 -19.95 13.03 22.49
N GLU A 366 -20.74 12.24 21.74
CA GLU A 366 -21.56 11.14 22.30
C GLU A 366 -20.68 10.05 22.91
N LEU A 367 -19.60 9.67 22.24
CA LEU A 367 -18.69 8.62 22.70
C LEU A 367 -17.88 9.08 23.92
N HIS A 368 -17.47 10.35 23.97
CA HIS A 368 -16.84 10.94 25.16
C HIS A 368 -17.79 10.91 26.37
N GLN A 369 -19.06 11.30 26.18
CA GLN A 369 -20.07 11.26 27.24
C GLN A 369 -20.35 9.83 27.72
N SER A 370 -20.45 8.88 26.79
CA SER A 370 -20.71 7.47 27.11
C SER A 370 -19.57 6.86 27.92
N ILE A 371 -18.31 7.11 27.53
CA ILE A 371 -17.15 6.63 28.31
C ILE A 371 -17.09 7.31 29.68
N LYS A 372 -17.32 8.62 29.75
CA LYS A 372 -17.34 9.34 31.03
C LYS A 372 -18.39 8.76 31.98
N SER A 373 -19.62 8.54 31.50
CA SER A 373 -20.69 7.93 32.29
C SER A 373 -20.33 6.52 32.78
N TYR A 374 -19.73 5.70 31.91
CA TYR A 374 -19.32 4.35 32.27
C TYR A 374 -18.22 4.34 33.34
N LEU A 375 -17.25 5.24 33.25
CA LEU A 375 -16.17 5.39 34.23
C LEU A 375 -16.69 5.89 35.58
N GLU A 376 -17.62 6.84 35.59
CA GLU A 376 -18.28 7.33 36.81
C GLU A 376 -19.08 6.22 37.50
N GLU A 377 -19.84 5.43 36.75
CA GLU A 377 -20.60 4.30 37.29
C GLU A 377 -19.69 3.18 37.82
N THR A 378 -18.59 2.89 37.12
CA THR A 378 -17.60 1.92 37.58
C THR A 378 -16.89 2.41 38.85
N MET A 379 -16.57 3.70 38.94
CA MET A 379 -16.01 4.29 40.16
C MET A 379 -16.98 4.17 41.34
N GLU A 380 -18.26 4.48 41.13
CA GLU A 380 -19.29 4.38 42.17
C GLU A 380 -19.47 2.95 42.68
N THR A 381 -19.48 1.98 41.77
CA THR A 381 -19.58 0.57 42.15
C THR A 381 -18.34 0.10 42.91
N MET A 382 -17.14 0.53 42.53
CA MET A 382 -15.91 0.24 43.28
C MET A 382 -15.90 0.90 44.66
N LEU A 383 -16.34 2.15 44.79
CA LEU A 383 -16.46 2.86 46.07
C LEU A 383 -17.48 2.18 46.98
N ARG A 384 -18.65 1.81 46.45
CA ARG A 384 -19.68 1.07 47.19
C ARG A 384 -19.14 -0.26 47.73
N THR A 385 -18.45 -1.02 46.87
CA THR A 385 -17.81 -2.28 47.27
C THR A 385 -16.74 -2.06 48.34
N GLY A 386 -15.95 -0.98 48.23
CA GLY A 386 -14.96 -0.61 49.23
C GLY A 386 -15.57 -0.23 50.59
N ILE A 387 -16.72 0.46 50.59
CA ILE A 387 -17.47 0.80 51.81
C ILE A 387 -18.03 -0.46 52.48
N GLU A 388 -18.57 -1.40 51.70
CA GLU A 388 -19.10 -2.68 52.20
C GLU A 388 -18.01 -3.55 52.86
N GLN A 389 -16.81 -3.60 52.28
CA GLN A 389 -15.71 -4.43 52.76
C GLN A 389 -14.91 -3.80 53.91
N CYS A 390 -14.81 -2.47 53.96
CA CYS A 390 -13.96 -1.74 54.92
C CYS A 390 -14.69 -0.55 55.60
N PRO A 391 -15.75 -0.79 56.39
CA PRO A 391 -16.63 0.28 56.89
C PRO A 391 -15.96 1.22 57.91
N LYS A 392 -14.91 0.79 58.61
CA LYS A 392 -14.22 1.60 59.64
C LYS A 392 -13.24 2.63 59.07
N THR A 393 -12.75 2.42 57.85
CA THR A 393 -11.77 3.30 57.16
C THR A 393 -12.42 4.08 56.02
N LEU A 394 -13.31 3.46 55.24
CA LEU A 394 -14.04 4.08 54.12
C LEU A 394 -15.42 4.63 54.49
N GLY A 395 -15.85 4.50 55.75
CA GLY A 395 -17.10 5.09 56.25
C GLY A 395 -17.00 6.60 56.55
N SER A 396 -15.80 7.18 56.58
CA SER A 396 -15.63 8.62 56.76
C SER A 396 -15.99 9.36 55.47
N GLN A 397 -17.01 10.23 55.55
CA GLN A 397 -17.46 11.04 54.42
C GLN A 397 -16.33 11.85 53.79
N VAL A 398 -15.36 12.32 54.58
CA VAL A 398 -14.23 13.15 54.13
C VAL A 398 -13.28 12.37 53.20
N VAL A 399 -13.02 11.11 53.51
CA VAL A 399 -12.13 10.25 52.71
C VAL A 399 -12.78 9.88 51.38
N LEU A 400 -14.10 9.68 51.38
CA LEU A 400 -14.86 9.42 50.15
C LEU A 400 -14.90 10.63 49.23
N THR A 401 -15.03 11.85 49.75
CA THR A 401 -14.97 13.07 48.92
C THR A 401 -13.59 13.32 48.34
N GLU A 402 -12.51 13.07 49.09
CA GLU A 402 -11.15 13.18 48.54
C GLU A 402 -10.85 12.12 47.48
N LEU A 403 -11.28 10.86 47.69
CA LEU A 403 -11.11 9.80 46.70
C LEU A 403 -11.90 10.09 45.42
N ARG A 404 -13.14 10.57 45.52
CA ARG A 404 -13.93 11.00 44.36
C ARG A 404 -13.21 12.10 43.58
N LYS A 405 -12.72 13.12 44.28
CA LYS A 405 -12.01 14.24 43.66
C LYS A 405 -10.70 13.80 42.98
N GLY A 406 -9.92 12.94 43.62
CA GLY A 406 -8.68 12.41 43.05
C GLY A 406 -8.90 11.44 41.87
N CYS A 407 -10.03 10.73 41.84
CA CYS A 407 -10.43 9.89 40.72
C CYS A 407 -10.98 10.70 39.55
N GLU A 408 -11.78 11.74 39.80
CA GLU A 408 -12.29 12.66 38.76
C GLU A 408 -11.17 13.30 37.95
N GLU A 409 -10.06 13.69 38.60
CA GLU A 409 -8.88 14.26 37.92
C GLU A 409 -8.16 13.24 37.01
N ARG A 410 -8.29 11.93 37.27
CA ARG A 410 -7.59 10.85 36.54
C ARG A 410 -8.47 10.06 35.57
N LEU A 411 -9.79 10.19 35.66
CA LEU A 411 -10.78 9.50 34.82
C LEU A 411 -11.16 10.32 33.56
N THR A 412 -10.28 11.22 33.12
CA THR A 412 -10.50 12.01 31.90
C THR A 412 -9.74 11.39 30.73
N ILE A 413 -10.46 10.96 29.70
CA ILE A 413 -9.86 10.69 28.40
C ILE A 413 -9.69 12.02 27.70
N SER A 414 -8.46 12.33 27.26
CA SER A 414 -8.16 13.56 26.53
C SER A 414 -9.08 13.70 25.31
N GLU A 415 -9.77 14.83 25.23
CA GLU A 415 -10.63 15.16 24.10
C GLU A 415 -9.83 15.23 22.78
N GLU A 416 -8.54 15.52 22.87
CA GLU A 416 -7.59 15.51 21.74
C GLU A 416 -7.29 14.10 21.23
N PHE A 417 -7.26 13.10 22.12
CA PHE A 417 -7.06 11.70 21.74
C PHE A 417 -8.23 11.19 20.90
N LEU A 418 -9.46 11.45 21.35
CA LEU A 418 -10.67 11.10 20.61
C LEU A 418 -10.80 11.88 19.30
N GLN A 419 -10.39 13.16 19.27
CA GLN A 419 -10.30 13.95 18.05
C GLN A 419 -9.32 13.32 17.04
N SER A 420 -8.17 12.87 17.52
CA SER A 420 -7.15 12.23 16.68
C SER A 420 -7.63 10.91 16.08
N CYS A 421 -8.25 10.04 16.89
CA CYS A 421 -8.72 8.74 16.42
C CYS A 421 -9.97 8.82 15.53
N LEU A 422 -11.02 9.54 15.93
CA LEU A 422 -12.31 9.51 15.23
C LEU A 422 -12.35 10.50 14.06
N VAL A 423 -11.89 11.73 14.27
CA VAL A 423 -12.01 12.77 13.24
C VAL A 423 -10.81 12.71 12.29
N ASN A 424 -9.58 12.60 12.80
CA ASN A 424 -8.39 12.65 11.94
C ASN A 424 -8.09 11.30 11.26
N SER A 425 -8.16 10.18 11.99
CA SER A 425 -7.87 8.85 11.42
C SER A 425 -9.08 8.29 10.66
N ALA A 426 -10.22 8.06 11.32
CA ALA A 426 -11.39 7.48 10.65
C ALA A 426 -12.04 8.46 9.64
N GLY A 427 -12.15 9.75 9.98
CA GLY A 427 -12.66 10.77 9.06
C GLY A 427 -11.77 10.97 7.84
N GLY A 428 -10.45 11.02 8.03
CA GLY A 428 -9.50 11.11 6.93
C GLY A 428 -9.55 9.90 5.99
N GLU A 429 -9.75 8.69 6.52
CA GLU A 429 -9.84 7.47 5.73
C GLU A 429 -11.15 7.38 4.92
N VAL A 430 -12.28 7.74 5.53
CA VAL A 430 -13.59 7.80 4.84
C VAL A 430 -13.59 8.88 3.76
N MET A 431 -13.07 10.07 4.04
CA MET A 431 -12.98 11.18 3.09
C MET A 431 -12.07 10.86 1.90
N ASN A 432 -11.00 10.08 2.12
CA ASN A 432 -10.10 9.64 1.05
C ASN A 432 -10.70 8.55 0.15
N ARG A 433 -11.75 7.85 0.58
CA ARG A 433 -12.47 6.86 -0.24
C ARG A 433 -13.68 7.41 -0.98
N ILE A 434 -14.20 8.58 -0.57
CA ILE A 434 -15.35 9.26 -1.21
C ILE A 434 -14.89 10.18 -2.35
N ARG A 435 -13.59 10.47 -2.47
CA ARG A 435 -13.00 11.23 -3.57
C ARG A 435 -12.62 10.39 -4.78
#